data_AF-A0A1Q5MSI5-F1
#
_entry.id   AF-A0A1Q5MSI5-F1
#
_cell.length_a   1.000
_cell.length_b   1.000
_cell.length_c   1.000
_cell.angle_alpha   90.00
_cell.angle_beta   90.00
_cell.angle_gamma   90.00
#
_symmetry.space_group_name_H-M   'P 1'
#
loop_
_entity.id
_entity.type
_entity.pdbx_description
1 polymer ?
#
loop_
_entity_poly.entity_id
_entity_poly.type
_entity_poly.pdbx_seq_one_letter_code
_entity_poly.pdbx_strand_id
1 'polypeptide(L)'
;MPQQPAPRRRLRDKQLRERRVHPRYNDKEFVLVRNAAALSGMATGGYVAECSLAASRASDPAAAVADYRAMVKTLMAANGQLGKIGSNLNQLAHHLNKDGAWPHPATVQRLLARVEASIDELDTAIAQVTEAR
;
A
#
# COMPACT_ATOMS: atom_id res chain seq x y z
N MET A 1 -21.73 -40.62 0.96
CA MET A 1 -20.70 -40.03 0.06
C MET A 1 -19.35 -40.10 0.78
N PRO A 2 -18.32 -40.78 0.25
CA PRO A 2 -17.01 -40.78 0.87
C PRO A 2 -16.40 -39.37 0.82
N GLN A 3 -16.00 -38.85 1.98
CA GLN A 3 -15.35 -37.53 2.09
C GLN A 3 -13.95 -37.60 1.49
N GLN A 4 -13.72 -36.83 0.44
CA GLN A 4 -12.43 -36.73 -0.22
C GLN A 4 -11.40 -36.13 0.76
N PRO A 5 -10.25 -36.79 1.00
CA PRO A 5 -9.27 -36.30 1.95
C PRO A 5 -8.72 -34.96 1.47
N ALA A 6 -8.84 -33.93 2.30
CA ALA A 6 -8.34 -32.60 1.98
C ALA A 6 -6.83 -32.67 1.64
N PRO A 7 -6.37 -31.96 0.59
CA PRO A 7 -4.98 -31.98 0.18
C PRO A 7 -4.06 -31.64 1.37
N ARG A 8 -3.04 -32.48 1.60
CA ARG A 8 -2.19 -32.41 2.78
C ARG A 8 -1.28 -31.18 2.75
N ARG A 9 -1.81 -30.14 3.36
CA ARG A 9 -1.34 -28.85 3.90
C ARG A 9 0.13 -28.67 4.32
N ARG A 10 0.98 -29.72 4.34
CA ARG A 10 2.43 -29.80 4.64
C ARG A 10 2.82 -31.18 5.15
N LEU A 11 4.08 -31.56 4.94
CA LEU A 11 4.67 -32.65 5.72
C LEU A 11 4.56 -32.34 7.22
N ARG A 12 4.02 -33.32 7.96
CA ARG A 12 3.88 -33.25 9.40
C ARG A 12 5.27 -33.18 10.01
N ASP A 13 5.48 -32.18 10.85
CA ASP A 13 6.70 -32.09 11.64
C ASP A 13 6.60 -33.03 12.84
N LYS A 14 7.73 -33.60 13.26
CA LYS A 14 7.79 -34.49 14.43
C LYS A 14 7.49 -33.71 15.71
N GLN A 15 7.84 -32.43 15.75
CA GLN A 15 7.58 -31.54 16.87
C GLN A 15 6.50 -30.50 16.54
N LEU A 16 5.82 -30.00 17.58
CA LEU A 16 4.87 -28.91 17.43
C LEU A 16 5.63 -27.63 17.04
N ARG A 17 5.09 -26.88 16.07
CA ARG A 17 5.65 -25.57 15.72
C ARG A 17 5.27 -24.55 16.79
N GLU A 18 6.25 -24.12 17.58
CA GLU A 18 6.03 -23.21 18.72
C GLU A 18 5.96 -21.72 18.32
N ARG A 19 6.63 -21.34 17.23
CA ARG A 19 6.70 -19.95 16.76
C ARG A 19 5.48 -19.61 15.90
N ARG A 20 4.86 -18.46 16.17
CA ARG A 20 3.68 -17.95 15.45
C ARG A 20 3.79 -16.45 15.19
N VAL A 21 3.25 -16.02 14.06
CA VAL A 21 3.04 -14.62 13.70
C VAL A 21 1.54 -14.42 13.54
N HIS A 22 1.02 -13.25 13.95
CA HIS A 22 -0.40 -12.91 13.88
C HIS A 22 -0.62 -11.72 12.95
N PRO A 23 -0.71 -11.95 11.61
CA PRO A 23 -1.06 -10.89 10.67
C PRO A 23 -2.42 -10.27 11.00
N ARG A 24 -2.54 -8.96 10.78
CA ARG A 24 -3.80 -8.21 10.88
C ARG A 24 -4.29 -7.90 9.47
N TYR A 25 -5.59 -8.02 9.27
CA TYR A 25 -6.26 -7.73 8.01
C TYR A 25 -7.50 -6.88 8.29
N ASN A 26 -7.81 -5.94 7.40
CA ASN A 26 -9.16 -5.41 7.29
C ASN A 26 -10.09 -6.41 6.58
N ASP A 27 -11.38 -6.12 6.52
CA ASP A 27 -12.38 -7.03 5.96
C ASP A 27 -12.10 -7.38 4.49
N LYS A 28 -11.69 -6.39 3.68
CA LYS A 28 -11.39 -6.60 2.25
C LYS A 28 -10.17 -7.48 2.06
N GLU A 29 -9.10 -7.21 2.80
CA GLU A 29 -7.87 -8.01 2.80
C GLU A 29 -8.14 -9.45 3.24
N PHE A 30 -8.96 -9.63 4.28
CA PHE A 30 -9.28 -10.97 4.77
C PHE A 30 -10.11 -11.77 3.77
N VAL A 31 -11.05 -11.12 3.05
CA VAL A 31 -11.79 -11.75 1.96
C VAL A 31 -10.86 -12.18 0.83
N LEU A 32 -9.89 -11.35 0.43
CA LEU A 32 -8.90 -11.70 -0.59
C LEU A 32 -8.09 -12.94 -0.18
N VAL A 33 -7.55 -12.96 1.05
CA VAL A 33 -6.78 -14.10 1.56
C VAL A 33 -7.63 -15.36 1.65
N ARG A 34 -8.88 -15.25 2.11
CA ARG A 34 -9.82 -16.38 2.18
C ARG A 34 -10.13 -16.95 0.80
N ASN A 35 -10.38 -16.09 -0.18
CA ASN A 35 -10.69 -16.51 -1.54
C ASN A 35 -9.48 -17.21 -2.18
N ALA A 36 -8.28 -16.64 -2.04
CA ALA A 36 -7.05 -17.24 -2.55
C ALA A 36 -6.74 -18.60 -1.88
N ALA A 37 -6.99 -18.71 -0.57
CA ALA A 37 -6.88 -19.98 0.14
C ALA A 37 -7.89 -21.02 -0.39
N ALA A 38 -9.14 -20.62 -0.63
CA ALA A 38 -10.17 -21.51 -1.18
C ALA A 38 -9.80 -22.00 -2.59
N LEU A 39 -9.33 -21.11 -3.46
CA LEU A 39 -8.83 -21.45 -4.80
C LEU A 39 -7.64 -22.41 -4.76
N SER A 40 -6.82 -22.33 -3.70
CA SER A 40 -5.69 -23.22 -3.49
C SER A 40 -6.06 -24.53 -2.77
N GLY A 41 -7.34 -24.73 -2.41
CA GLY A 41 -7.78 -25.90 -1.64
C GLY A 41 -7.25 -25.94 -0.21
N MET A 42 -6.88 -24.79 0.36
CA MET A 42 -6.23 -24.67 1.67
C MET A 42 -7.12 -23.95 2.68
N ALA A 43 -7.04 -24.36 3.95
CA ALA A 43 -7.56 -23.52 5.03
C ALA A 43 -6.74 -22.23 5.15
N THR A 44 -7.41 -21.10 5.41
CA THR A 44 -6.83 -19.74 5.36
C THR A 44 -5.49 -19.60 6.09
N GLY A 45 -5.40 -20.05 7.35
CA GLY A 45 -4.13 -19.98 8.10
C GLY A 45 -3.02 -20.87 7.54
N GLY A 46 -3.37 -21.98 6.90
CA GLY A 46 -2.40 -22.83 6.19
C GLY A 46 -1.88 -22.19 4.92
N TYR A 47 -2.78 -21.56 4.16
CA TYR A 47 -2.43 -20.80 2.96
C TYR A 47 -1.44 -19.68 3.29
N VAL A 48 -1.75 -18.83 4.28
CA VAL A 48 -0.86 -17.74 4.71
C VAL A 48 0.53 -18.27 5.10
N ALA A 49 0.58 -19.35 5.89
CA ALA A 49 1.85 -19.94 6.30
C ALA A 49 2.66 -20.48 5.11
N GLU A 50 2.01 -21.14 4.14
CA GLU A 50 2.71 -21.62 2.95
C GLU A 50 3.18 -20.51 2.03
N CYS A 51 2.34 -19.51 1.77
CA CYS A 51 2.72 -18.35 0.96
C CYS A 51 3.93 -17.64 1.56
N SER A 52 3.95 -17.41 2.88
CA SER A 52 5.10 -16.77 3.55
C SER A 52 6.39 -17.57 3.40
N LEU A 53 6.31 -18.90 3.43
CA LEU A 53 7.48 -19.77 3.36
C LEU A 53 7.92 -20.03 1.93
N ALA A 54 7.00 -20.06 0.97
CA ALA A 54 7.31 -20.06 -0.45
C ALA A 54 8.04 -18.76 -0.84
N ALA A 55 7.51 -17.60 -0.44
CA ALA A 55 8.16 -16.31 -0.66
C ALA A 55 9.56 -16.26 -0.01
N SER A 56 9.69 -16.73 1.24
CA SER A 56 10.99 -16.77 1.94
C SER A 56 12.02 -17.70 1.30
N ARG A 57 11.60 -18.66 0.48
CA ARG A 57 12.48 -19.60 -0.22
C ARG A 57 12.81 -19.18 -1.65
N ALA A 58 12.18 -18.12 -2.16
CA ALA A 58 12.48 -17.59 -3.48
C ALA A 58 13.92 -17.08 -3.56
N SER A 59 14.50 -17.02 -4.77
CA SER A 59 15.84 -16.45 -4.99
C SER A 59 15.90 -14.97 -4.63
N ASP A 60 14.79 -14.26 -4.77
CA ASP A 60 14.60 -12.90 -4.28
C ASP A 60 13.30 -12.81 -3.44
N PRO A 61 13.38 -13.06 -2.13
CA PRO A 61 12.23 -12.96 -1.22
C PRO A 61 11.66 -11.54 -1.09
N ALA A 62 12.46 -10.52 -1.45
CA ALA A 62 12.04 -9.13 -1.35
C ALA A 62 11.24 -8.71 -2.58
N ALA A 63 11.49 -9.26 -3.76
CA ALA A 63 10.82 -8.90 -5.02
C ALA A 63 9.29 -8.80 -4.88
N ALA A 64 8.64 -9.84 -4.33
CA ALA A 64 7.17 -9.88 -4.21
C ALA A 64 6.59 -8.80 -3.27
N VAL A 65 7.41 -8.26 -2.36
CA VAL A 65 7.00 -7.28 -1.34
C VAL A 65 7.52 -5.87 -1.68
N ALA A 66 8.61 -5.78 -2.44
CA ALA A 66 9.31 -4.55 -2.77
C ALA A 66 8.42 -3.62 -3.59
N ASP A 67 7.74 -4.14 -4.62
CA ASP A 67 6.90 -3.34 -5.52
C ASP A 67 5.73 -2.70 -4.77
N TYR A 68 5.00 -3.50 -3.98
CA TYR A 68 3.89 -2.99 -3.16
C TYR A 68 4.37 -1.93 -2.15
N ARG A 69 5.50 -2.17 -1.48
CA ARG A 69 6.05 -1.21 -0.51
C ARG A 69 6.56 0.07 -1.17
N ALA A 70 7.18 -0.04 -2.34
CA ALA A 70 7.60 1.12 -3.12
C ALA A 70 6.37 1.96 -3.49
N MET A 71 5.33 1.32 -4.03
CA MET A 71 4.06 1.98 -4.37
C MET A 71 3.43 2.70 -3.16
N VAL A 72 3.29 2.03 -2.01
CA VAL A 72 2.72 2.65 -0.79
C VAL A 72 3.56 3.84 -0.34
N LYS A 73 4.89 3.74 -0.39
CA LYS A 73 5.78 4.86 -0.05
C LYS A 73 5.58 6.06 -0.96
N THR A 74 5.47 5.83 -2.27
CA THR A 74 5.21 6.89 -3.25
C THR A 74 3.88 7.58 -2.97
N LEU A 75 2.81 6.83 -2.71
CA LEU A 75 1.51 7.39 -2.36
C LEU A 75 1.56 8.20 -1.05
N MET A 76 2.26 7.72 -0.02
CA MET A 76 2.43 8.45 1.24
C MET A 76 3.22 9.75 1.05
N ALA A 77 4.27 9.73 0.23
CA ALA A 77 5.05 10.92 -0.07
C ALA A 77 4.19 11.98 -0.79
N ALA A 78 3.40 11.56 -1.77
CA ALA A 78 2.47 12.42 -2.46
C ALA A 78 1.41 13.03 -1.54
N ASN A 79 0.79 12.24 -0.67
CA ASN A 79 -0.16 12.74 0.31
C ASN A 79 0.48 13.79 1.25
N GLY A 80 1.76 13.59 1.58
CA GLY A 80 2.56 14.58 2.30
C GLY A 80 2.76 15.91 1.54
N GLN A 81 2.96 15.86 0.22
CA GLN A 81 3.05 17.09 -0.59
C GLN A 81 1.70 17.80 -0.69
N LEU A 82 0.60 17.06 -0.88
CA LEU A 82 -0.75 17.62 -0.86
C LEU A 82 -1.08 18.31 0.47
N GLY A 83 -0.64 17.74 1.60
CA GLY A 83 -0.78 18.38 2.91
C GLY A 83 -0.05 19.73 3.01
N LYS A 84 1.15 19.84 2.41
CA LYS A 84 1.89 21.11 2.35
C LYS A 84 1.20 22.13 1.44
N ILE A 85 0.66 21.69 0.30
CA ILE A 85 -0.13 22.53 -0.61
C ILE A 85 -1.34 23.12 0.14
N GLY A 86 -2.11 22.27 0.82
CA GLY A 86 -3.28 22.71 1.60
C GLY A 86 -2.93 23.74 2.67
N SER A 87 -1.81 23.53 3.39
CA SER A 87 -1.32 24.50 4.38
C SER A 87 -1.01 25.86 3.75
N ASN A 88 -0.32 25.86 2.61
CA ASN A 88 0.06 27.08 1.92
C ASN A 88 -1.17 27.83 1.36
N LEU A 89 -2.14 27.11 0.79
CA LEU A 89 -3.41 27.71 0.33
C LEU A 89 -4.21 28.29 1.50
N ASN A 90 -4.24 27.60 2.65
CA ASN A 90 -4.93 28.07 3.85
C ASN A 90 -4.29 29.38 4.39
N GLN A 91 -2.96 29.48 4.36
CA GLN A 91 -2.25 30.71 4.74
C GLN A 91 -2.60 31.88 3.80
N LEU A 92 -2.67 31.62 2.49
CA LEU A 92 -3.06 32.64 1.50
C LEU A 92 -4.50 33.10 1.70
N ALA A 93 -5.44 32.18 1.88
CA ALA A 93 -6.84 32.49 2.13
C ALA A 93 -7.01 33.33 3.41
N HIS A 94 -6.29 32.98 4.47
CA HIS A 94 -6.29 33.76 5.71
C HIS A 94 -5.78 35.20 5.50
N HIS A 95 -4.70 35.39 4.74
CA HIS A 95 -4.20 36.73 4.41
C HIS A 95 -5.18 37.53 3.56
N LEU A 96 -5.76 36.93 2.51
CA LEU A 96 -6.73 37.61 1.66
C LEU A 96 -7.97 38.04 2.45
N ASN A 97 -8.45 37.17 3.36
CA ASN A 97 -9.60 37.46 4.21
C ASN A 97 -9.35 38.55 5.25
N LYS A 98 -8.10 38.77 5.69
CA LYS A 98 -7.74 39.81 6.66
C LYS A 98 -7.31 41.13 6.02
N ASP A 99 -6.45 41.05 5.02
CA ASP A 99 -5.69 42.20 4.51
C ASP A 99 -6.16 42.64 3.12
N GLY A 100 -7.03 41.87 2.45
CA GLY A 100 -7.63 42.19 1.15
C GLY A 100 -6.66 42.19 -0.05
N ALA A 101 -5.35 42.05 0.20
CA ALA A 101 -4.30 42.06 -0.80
C ALA A 101 -3.43 40.79 -0.72
N TRP A 102 -2.90 40.38 -1.87
CA TRP A 102 -1.98 39.24 -1.93
C TRP A 102 -0.65 39.58 -1.26
N PRO A 103 -0.20 38.79 -0.26
CA PRO A 103 1.14 38.97 0.29
C PRO A 103 2.17 38.56 -0.75
N HIS A 104 3.02 39.49 -1.19
CA HIS A 104 4.13 39.26 -2.13
C HIS A 104 3.72 38.42 -3.37
N PRO A 105 3.04 39.01 -4.37
CA PRO A 105 2.46 38.30 -5.51
C PRO A 105 3.42 37.34 -6.24
N ALA A 106 4.70 37.69 -6.34
CA ALA A 106 5.71 36.81 -6.93
C ALA A 106 5.96 35.52 -6.13
N THR A 107 5.86 35.57 -4.81
CA THR A 107 5.98 34.41 -3.92
C THR A 107 4.77 33.49 -4.06
N VAL A 108 3.59 34.08 -4.18
CA VAL A 108 2.34 33.36 -4.45
C VAL A 108 2.42 32.62 -5.78
N GLN A 109 2.86 33.29 -6.85
CA GLN A 109 3.00 32.66 -8.16
C GLN A 109 4.00 31.50 -8.14
N ARG A 110 5.16 31.66 -7.47
CA ARG A 110 6.14 30.57 -7.31
C ARG A 110 5.56 29.40 -6.52
N LEU A 111 4.77 29.68 -5.49
CA LEU A 111 4.09 28.66 -4.71
C LEU A 111 3.09 27.89 -5.59
N LEU A 112 2.23 28.59 -6.35
CA LEU A 112 1.27 27.97 -7.27
C LEU A 112 1.97 27.13 -8.34
N ALA A 113 3.03 27.63 -8.96
CA ALA A 113 3.82 26.85 -9.92
C ALA A 113 4.42 25.58 -9.28
N ARG A 114 4.81 25.65 -8.00
CA ARG A 114 5.30 24.47 -7.26
C ARG A 114 4.18 23.51 -6.88
N VAL A 115 2.96 24.01 -6.67
CA VAL A 115 1.76 23.18 -6.50
C VAL A 115 1.47 22.42 -7.79
N GLU A 116 1.42 23.11 -8.93
CA GLU A 116 1.22 22.49 -10.26
C GLU A 116 2.25 21.40 -10.52
N ALA A 117 3.55 21.70 -10.37
CA ALA A 117 4.61 20.71 -10.57
C ALA A 117 4.50 19.49 -9.63
N SER A 118 4.01 19.69 -8.40
CA SER A 118 3.81 18.58 -7.46
C SER A 118 2.58 17.72 -7.81
N ILE A 119 1.56 18.31 -8.44
CA ILE A 119 0.39 17.59 -8.97
C ILE A 119 0.81 16.76 -10.18
N ASP A 120 1.58 17.33 -11.11
CA ASP A 120 2.08 16.61 -12.29
C ASP A 120 2.96 15.39 -11.90
N GLU A 121 3.80 15.55 -10.88
CA GLU A 121 4.62 14.45 -10.34
C GLU A 121 3.75 13.35 -9.71
N LEU A 122 2.67 13.73 -9.03
CA LEU A 122 1.70 12.79 -8.46
C LEU A 122 0.93 12.04 -9.56
N ASP A 123 0.45 12.74 -10.58
CA ASP A 123 -0.26 12.13 -11.70
C ASP A 123 0.64 11.13 -12.45
N THR A 124 1.92 11.47 -12.64
CA THR A 124 2.92 10.57 -13.22
C THR A 124 3.12 9.32 -12.36
N ALA A 125 3.22 9.48 -11.04
CA ALA A 125 3.37 8.36 -10.11
C ALA A 125 2.12 7.46 -10.08
N ILE A 126 0.92 8.03 -10.15
CA ILE A 126 -0.33 7.27 -10.23
C ILE A 126 -0.38 6.48 -11.54
N ALA A 127 -0.05 7.11 -12.67
CA ALA A 127 -0.04 6.45 -13.98
C ALA A 127 0.88 5.22 -14.01
N GLN A 128 2.12 5.34 -13.52
CA GLN A 128 3.06 4.23 -13.43
C GLN A 128 2.53 3.06 -12.59
N VAL A 129 1.80 3.36 -11.52
CA VAL A 129 1.21 2.35 -10.63
C VAL A 129 -0.01 1.67 -11.26
N THR A 130 -0.80 2.40 -12.04
CA THR A 130 -1.97 1.83 -12.74
C THR A 130 -1.60 1.05 -13.99
N GLU A 131 -0.50 1.38 -14.67
CA GLU A 131 -0.01 0.67 -15.87
C GLU A 131 0.78 -0.61 -15.53
N ALA A 132 1.38 -0.69 -14.34
CA ALA A 132 2.12 -1.87 -13.87
C ALA A 132 1.21 -3.03 -13.42
N ARG A 133 -0.08 -3.06 -13.80
CA ARG A 133 -1.09 -3.98 -13.27
C ARG A 133 -1.87 -4.75 -14.33
#